data_AF-A0AA44J257-F1
#
_entry.id   AF-A0AA44J257-F1
#
_cell.length_a   1.000
_cell.length_b   1.000
_cell.length_c   1.000
_cell.angle_alpha   90.00
_cell.angle_beta   90.00
_cell.angle_gamma   90.00
#
_symmetry.space_group_name_H-M   'P 1'
#
loop_
_entity.id
_entity.type
_entity.pdbx_description
1 polymer ?
#
loop_
_entity_poly.entity_id
_entity_poly.type
_entity_poly.pdbx_seq_one_letter_code
_entity_poly.pdbx_strand_id
1 'polypeptide(L)' 'MKDAFAILGATLIALVPLSAVVAAAAAWVTHVYVCIQASAWILLAFGCIVAPVGIIHGFGVWLGAF' A
#
# COMPACT_ATOMS: atom_id res chain seq x y z
N MET A 1 -7.23 -30.87 -16.24
CA MET A 1 -6.53 -29.59 -16.52
C MET A 1 -7.47 -28.39 -16.49
N LYS A 2 -8.65 -28.43 -17.13
CA LYS A 2 -9.65 -27.34 -17.11
C LYS A 2 -9.96 -26.81 -15.70
N ASP A 3 -10.16 -27.71 -14.74
CA ASP A 3 -10.57 -27.32 -13.38
C ASP A 3 -9.41 -26.69 -12.59
N ALA A 4 -8.16 -27.07 -12.89
CA ALA A 4 -6.97 -26.45 -12.30
C ALA A 4 -6.81 -24.99 -12.76
N PHE A 5 -7.05 -24.70 -14.05
CA PHE A 5 -7.02 -23.32 -14.56
C PHE A 5 -8.17 -22.47 -13.99
N ALA A 6 -9.35 -23.05 -13.80
CA ALA A 6 -10.48 -22.36 -13.17
C ALA A 6 -10.20 -22.01 -11.71
N ILE A 7 -9.60 -22.93 -10.95
CA ILE A 7 -9.20 -22.70 -9.56
C ILE A 7 -8.13 -21.61 -9.50
N LEU A 8 -7.07 -21.70 -10.32
CA LEU A 8 -6.02 -20.70 -10.36
C LEU A 8 -6.57 -19.30 -10.68
N GLY A 9 -7.45 -19.20 -11.69
CA GLY A 9 -8.10 -17.94 -12.06
C GLY A 9 -8.91 -17.34 -10.91
N ALA A 10 -9.75 -18.15 -10.26
CA ALA A 10 -10.57 -17.70 -9.12
C ALA A 10 -9.71 -17.28 -7.92
N THR A 11 -8.63 -18.03 -7.62
CA THR A 11 -7.70 -17.71 -6.54
C THR A 11 -6.99 -16.38 -6.78
N LEU A 12 -6.51 -16.13 -8.00
CA LEU A 12 -5.86 -14.84 -8.33
C LEU A 12 -6.85 -13.68 -8.23
N ILE A 13 -8.08 -13.84 -8.74
CA ILE A 13 -9.14 -12.82 -8.62
C ILE A 13 -9.43 -12.47 -7.16
N ALA A 14 -9.37 -13.45 -6.25
CA ALA A 14 -9.61 -13.20 -4.84
C ALA A 14 -8.40 -12.60 -4.12
N LEU A 15 -7.20 -13.15 -4.34
CA LEU A 15 -6.02 -12.80 -3.53
C LEU A 15 -5.34 -11.50 -3.97
N VAL A 16 -5.36 -11.16 -5.25
CA VAL A 16 -4.75 -9.91 -5.75
C VAL A 16 -5.40 -8.66 -5.13
N PRO A 17 -6.73 -8.47 -5.15
CA PRO A 17 -7.33 -7.29 -4.53
C PRO A 17 -7.17 -7.29 -3.01
N LEU A 18 -7.26 -8.46 -2.36
CA LEU A 18 -7.06 -8.57 -0.92
C LEU A 18 -5.64 -8.14 -0.51
N SER A 19 -4.63 -8.66 -1.21
CA SER A 19 -3.23 -8.28 -0.98
C SER A 19 -2.96 -6.81 -1.30
N ALA A 20 -3.62 -6.24 -2.32
CA ALA A 20 -3.50 -4.82 -2.64
C ALA A 20 -4.02 -3.91 -1.51
N VAL A 21 -5.16 -4.26 -0.88
CA VAL A 21 -5.70 -3.50 0.26
C VAL A 21 -4.76 -3.58 1.46
N VAL A 22 -4.26 -4.78 1.78
CA VAL A 22 -3.31 -4.97 2.89
C VAL A 22 -2.01 -4.20 2.64
N ALA A 23 -1.46 -4.27 1.42
CA ALA A 23 -0.26 -3.54 1.04
C ALA A 23 -0.47 -2.02 1.10
N ALA A 24 -1.61 -1.52 0.63
CA ALA A 24 -1.95 -0.10 0.71
C ALA A 24 -2.03 0.39 2.16
N ALA A 25 -2.70 -0.37 3.05
CA ALA A 25 -2.78 -0.03 4.46
C ALA A 25 -1.38 -0.03 5.14
N ALA A 26 -0.56 -1.05 4.86
CA ALA A 26 0.80 -1.13 5.38
C ALA A 26 1.70 0.00 4.85
N ALA A 27 1.56 0.39 3.59
CA ALA A 27 2.27 1.52 3.00
C ALA A 27 1.84 2.83 3.66
N TRP A 28 0.54 3.05 3.85
CA TRP A 28 0.04 4.24 4.54
C TRP A 28 0.55 4.36 5.99
N VAL A 29 0.57 3.25 6.74
CA VAL A 29 1.18 3.22 8.10
C VAL A 29 2.67 3.56 8.04
N THR A 30 3.40 3.02 7.04
CA THR A 30 4.80 3.37 6.81
C THR A 30 4.97 4.87 6.63
N HIS A 31 4.15 5.51 5.78
CA HIS A 31 4.17 6.95 5.58
C HIS A 31 3.99 7.72 6.90
N VAL A 32 2.99 7.36 7.71
CA VAL A 32 2.75 8.04 8.99
C VAL A 32 3.99 7.94 9.89
N TYR A 33 4.53 6.73 10.05
CA TYR A 33 5.71 6.50 10.88
C TYR A 33 6.91 7.33 10.41
N VAL A 34 7.28 7.26 9.13
CA VAL A 34 8.47 7.95 8.64
C VAL A 34 8.31 9.46 8.63
N CYS A 35 7.12 9.99 8.33
CA CYS A 35 6.91 11.44 8.34
C CYS A 35 6.96 12.01 9.76
N ILE A 36 6.53 11.25 10.77
CA ILE A 36 6.72 11.62 12.18
C ILE A 36 8.21 11.65 12.52
N GLN A 37 8.96 10.60 12.19
CA GLN A 37 10.40 10.52 12.47
C GLN A 37 11.19 11.66 11.79
N ALA A 38 10.80 12.02 10.56
CA ALA A 38 11.43 13.09 9.77
C ALA A 38 10.89 14.50 10.09
N SER A 39 9.94 14.66 11.03
CA SER A 39 9.26 15.94 11.30
C SER A 39 8.64 16.58 10.04
N ALA A 40 8.18 15.75 9.09
CA ALA A 40 7.60 16.17 7.82
C ALA A 40 6.09 16.45 7.95
N TRP A 41 5.74 17.43 8.80
CA TRP A 41 4.36 17.65 9.27
C TRP A 41 3.35 17.97 8.17
N ILE A 42 3.74 18.75 7.15
CA ILE A 42 2.86 19.08 6.02
C ILE A 42 2.57 17.82 5.21
N LEU A 43 3.61 17.04 4.90
CA LEU A 43 3.46 15.80 4.15
C LEU A 43 2.64 14.77 4.92
N LEU A 44 2.86 14.65 6.24
CA LEU A 44 2.05 13.82 7.14
C LEU A 44 0.57 14.20 7.08
N ALA A 45 0.26 15.50 7.23
CA ALA A 45 -1.12 15.98 7.19
C ALA A 45 -1.78 15.68 5.83
N PHE A 46 -1.06 15.90 4.73
CA PHE A 46 -1.56 15.58 3.40
C PHE A 46 -1.83 14.08 3.20
N GLY A 47 -0.93 13.20 3.65
CA GLY A 47 -1.13 11.75 3.52
C GLY A 47 -2.24 11.19 4.42
N CYS A 48 -2.56 11.86 5.54
CA CYS A 48 -3.69 11.51 6.39
C CYS A 48 -5.05 11.96 5.80
N ILE A 49 -5.10 13.08 5.09
CA ILE A 49 -6.34 13.60 4.48
C ILE A 49 -6.57 13.00 3.09
N VAL A 50 -5.51 12.85 2.31
CA VAL A 50 -5.52 12.31 0.96
C VAL A 50 -4.83 10.96 0.98
N ALA A 51 -5.58 9.91 1.33
CA ALA A 51 -5.06 8.56 1.51
C ALA A 51 -4.13 8.07 0.37
N PRO A 52 -4.41 8.35 -0.93
CA PRO A 52 -3.48 8.00 -2.01
C PRO A 52 -2.06 8.58 -1.85
N VAL A 53 -1.90 9.79 -1.31
CA VAL A 53 -0.59 10.41 -1.07
C VAL A 53 0.21 9.61 -0.06
N GLY A 54 -0.41 9.23 1.07
CA GLY A 54 0.25 8.43 2.10
C GLY A 54 0.63 7.04 1.60
N ILE A 55 -0.23 6.42 0.79
CA ILE A 55 0.05 5.10 0.18
C ILE A 55 1.24 5.19 -0.79
N ILE A 56 1.22 6.15 -1.73
CA ILE A 56 2.29 6.33 -2.73
C ILE A 56 3.62 6.65 -2.05
N HIS A 57 3.62 7.55 -1.06
CA HIS A 57 4.81 7.88 -0.30
C HIS A 57 5.35 6.64 0.44
N GLY A 58 4.48 5.89 1.13
CA GLY A 58 4.84 4.67 1.83
C GLY A 58 5.46 3.60 0.93
N PHE A 59 4.88 3.38 -0.26
CA PHE A 59 5.47 2.50 -1.26
C PHE A 59 6.83 3.00 -1.75
N GLY A 60 6.97 4.31 -1.98
CA GLY A 60 8.27 4.85 -2.39
C GLY A 60 9.35 4.68 -1.33
N VAL A 61 9.01 4.74 -0.04
CA VAL A 61 9.95 4.40 1.05
C VAL A 61 10.42 2.94 0.95
N TRP A 62 9.51 1.99 0.74
CA TRP A 62 9.88 0.58 0.57
C TRP A 62 10.78 0.33 -0.64
N LEU A 63 10.57 1.11 -1.70
CA LEU A 63 11.35 1.06 -2.93
C LEU A 63 12.63 1.90 -2.87
N GLY A 64 12.93 2.56 -1.75
CA GLY A 64 14.12 3.40 -1.55
C GLY A 64 14.13 4.70 -2.35
N ALA A 65 12.96 5.21 -2.74
CA ALA A 65 12.80 6.44 -3.51
C ALA A 65 12.81 7.71 -2.63
N PHE A 66 12.52 7.59 -1.34
CA PHE A 66 12.42 8.68 -0.35
C PHE A 66 13.17 8.33 0.92
#